data_AF-A0A1G6GV22-F1
#
_entry.id   AF-A0A1G6GV22-F1
#
_cell.length_a   1.000
_cell.length_b   1.000
_cell.length_c   1.000
_cell.angle_alpha   90.00
_cell.angle_beta   90.00
_cell.angle_gamma   90.00
#
_symmetry.space_group_name_H-M   'P 1'
#
loop_
_entity.id
_entity.type
_entity.pdbx_description
1 polymer ?
#
loop_
_entity_poly.entity_id
_entity_poly.type
_entity_poly.pdbx_seq_one_letter_code
_entity_poly.pdbx_strand_id
1 'polypeptide(L)'
;MRFLLVFVFSAIALISFGNPDPTAKTDCVYYSVKVDSKDVKANVEKKMLALQGVTAVEVSVVDSYIQVTYSPSKVTAVIIKEKIEKLGLAPQPLKCKPQSSYCDGDCRGCSAIKSRGRH
;
A
#
# COMPACT_ATOMS: atom_id res chain seq x y z
N MET A 1 51.99 4.67 21.53
CA MET A 1 50.52 4.85 21.64
C MET A 1 49.94 4.34 20.31
N ARG A 2 49.56 3.08 20.12
CA ARG A 2 48.42 2.34 20.69
C ARG A 2 47.13 3.18 20.68
N PHE A 3 46.50 3.30 19.52
CA PHE A 3 45.04 3.41 19.43
C PHE A 3 44.53 2.21 18.64
N LEU A 4 43.99 1.29 19.43
CA LEU A 4 43.29 0.09 19.03
C LEU A 4 41.85 0.51 18.78
N LEU A 5 41.43 0.61 17.52
CA LEU A 5 40.02 0.58 17.15
C LEU A 5 39.84 -0.50 16.10
N VAL A 6 39.68 -1.70 16.63
CA VAL A 6 39.17 -2.85 15.91
C VAL A 6 37.66 -2.61 15.77
N PHE A 7 37.20 -2.08 14.64
CA PHE A 7 35.81 -2.28 14.22
C PHE A 7 35.75 -3.59 13.43
N VAL A 8 35.68 -4.64 14.23
CA VAL A 8 35.27 -6.00 13.90
C VAL A 8 33.93 -5.94 13.18
N PHE A 9 33.87 -6.52 11.98
CA PHE A 9 32.71 -7.14 11.33
C PHE A 9 31.37 -6.39 11.41
N SER A 10 30.94 -5.87 10.27
CA SER A 10 29.82 -6.53 9.60
C SER A 10 29.82 -6.14 8.15
N ALA A 11 29.55 -7.13 7.31
CA ALA A 11 29.27 -6.95 5.91
C ALA A 11 28.50 -5.65 5.72
N ILE A 12 29.02 -4.76 4.87
CA ILE A 12 28.15 -3.86 4.12
C ILE A 12 27.24 -4.84 3.41
N ALA A 13 26.09 -5.10 4.01
CA ALA A 13 25.03 -5.85 3.39
C ALA A 13 24.85 -5.13 2.07
N LEU A 14 25.26 -5.81 0.99
CA LEU A 14 24.80 -5.49 -0.33
C LEU A 14 23.31 -5.32 -0.13
N ILE A 15 22.84 -4.07 -0.19
CA ILE A 15 21.43 -3.81 -0.41
C ILE A 15 21.24 -4.26 -1.86
N SER A 16 21.25 -5.59 -2.04
CA SER A 16 20.44 -6.23 -3.04
C SER A 16 19.07 -5.66 -2.73
N PHE A 17 18.71 -4.59 -3.45
CA PHE A 17 17.34 -4.40 -3.88
C PHE A 17 17.01 -5.69 -4.61
N GLY A 18 16.71 -6.74 -3.84
CA GLY A 18 16.26 -8.00 -4.35
C GLY A 18 15.05 -7.64 -5.17
N ASN A 19 15.13 -7.86 -6.48
CA ASN A 19 13.95 -7.91 -7.32
C ASN A 19 12.91 -8.68 -6.51
N PRO A 20 11.76 -8.07 -6.15
CA PRO A 20 10.78 -8.70 -5.28
C PRO A 20 10.42 -10.04 -5.91
N ASP A 21 10.72 -11.11 -5.20
CA ASP A 21 10.55 -12.47 -5.67
C ASP A 21 9.10 -12.65 -6.15
N PRO A 22 8.86 -13.09 -7.40
CA PRO A 22 7.51 -13.21 -7.96
C PRO A 22 6.68 -14.33 -7.28
N THR A 23 7.24 -15.10 -6.35
CA THR A 23 6.52 -16.13 -5.58
C THR A 23 5.87 -15.59 -4.29
N ALA A 24 6.15 -14.35 -3.90
CA ALA A 24 5.50 -13.72 -2.76
C ALA A 24 4.04 -13.40 -3.10
N LYS A 25 3.11 -14.23 -2.60
CA LYS A 25 1.66 -13.96 -2.66
C LYS A 25 1.39 -12.59 -2.07
N THR A 26 1.11 -11.63 -2.94
CA THR A 26 0.77 -10.25 -2.59
C THR A 26 -0.68 -10.02 -2.94
N ASP A 27 -1.36 -9.28 -2.08
CA ASP A 27 -2.76 -8.91 -2.20
C ASP A 27 -2.87 -7.39 -2.24
N CYS A 28 -3.95 -6.89 -2.85
CA CYS A 28 -4.13 -5.48 -3.15
C CYS A 28 -5.44 -4.99 -2.53
N VAL A 29 -5.37 -3.90 -1.77
CA VAL A 29 -6.57 -3.26 -1.21
C VAL A 29 -6.59 -1.78 -1.58
N TYR A 30 -7.80 -1.29 -1.85
CA TYR A 30 -8.10 0.07 -2.23
C TYR A 30 -8.90 0.76 -1.13
N TYR A 31 -8.55 2.01 -0.82
CA TYR A 31 -9.28 2.86 0.12
C TYR A 31 -9.57 4.21 -0.53
N SER A 32 -10.80 4.71 -0.43
CA SER A 32 -11.09 6.12 -0.73
C SER A 32 -10.80 6.96 0.50
N VAL A 33 -9.96 7.99 0.35
CA VAL A 33 -9.60 8.93 1.40
C VAL A 33 -9.50 10.32 0.80
N LYS A 34 -10.12 11.31 1.43
CA LYS A 34 -9.92 12.72 1.09
C LYS A 34 -8.52 13.14 1.52
N VAL A 35 -7.66 13.42 0.56
CA VAL A 35 -6.30 13.90 0.79
C VAL A 35 -6.21 15.29 0.18
N ASP A 36 -6.15 16.32 1.03
CA ASP A 36 -6.21 17.72 0.57
C ASP A 36 -4.82 18.30 0.24
N SER A 37 -3.75 17.68 0.77
CA SER A 37 -2.37 18.21 0.68
C SER A 37 -1.34 17.13 0.33
N LYS A 38 -0.29 17.52 -0.41
CA LYS A 38 0.85 16.64 -0.76
C LYS A 38 1.61 16.13 0.46
N ASP A 39 1.67 16.90 1.54
CA ASP A 39 2.31 16.48 2.79
C ASP A 39 1.60 15.31 3.46
N VAL A 40 0.26 15.33 3.44
CA VAL A 40 -0.57 14.24 3.96
C VAL A 40 -0.36 12.98 3.12
N LYS A 41 -0.33 13.12 1.79
CA LYS A 41 0.01 12.02 0.87
C LYS A 41 1.35 11.37 1.24
N ALA A 42 2.42 12.15 1.32
CA ALA A 42 3.75 11.65 1.62
C ALA A 42 3.83 11.00 3.01
N ASN A 43 3.13 11.55 4.00
CA ASN A 43 3.06 10.97 5.34
C ASN A 43 2.36 9.61 5.34
N VAL A 44 1.25 9.46 4.60
CA VAL A 44 0.56 8.18 4.45
C VAL A 44 1.46 7.16 3.77
N GLU A 45 2.06 7.49 2.63
CA GLU A 45 2.97 6.59 1.89
C GLU A 45 4.10 6.10 2.81
N LYS A 46 4.76 7.02 3.52
CA LYS A 46 5.84 6.70 4.45
C LYS A 46 5.37 5.79 5.60
N LYS A 47 4.19 6.04 6.16
CA LYS A 47 3.65 5.24 7.29
C LYS A 47 3.20 3.86 6.86
N MET A 48 2.67 3.73 5.65
CA MET A 48 2.27 2.44 5.08
C MET A 48 3.50 1.62 4.65
N LEU A 49 4.49 2.23 4.01
CA LEU A 49 5.76 1.56 3.66
C LEU A 49 6.59 1.15 4.90
N ALA A 50 6.38 1.81 6.03
CA ALA A 50 7.00 1.41 7.30
C ALA A 50 6.38 0.14 7.91
N LEU A 51 5.23 -0.35 7.40
CA LEU A 51 4.62 -1.59 7.87
C LEU A 51 5.35 -2.79 7.26
N GLN A 52 5.79 -3.72 8.11
CA GLN A 52 6.40 -4.97 7.65
C GLN A 52 5.37 -5.81 6.89
N GLY A 53 5.65 -6.07 5.61
CA GLY A 53 4.76 -6.81 4.73
C GLY A 53 3.98 -5.94 3.76
N VAL A 54 4.12 -4.62 3.79
CA VAL A 54 3.68 -3.76 2.68
C VAL A 54 4.78 -3.74 1.64
N THR A 55 4.44 -4.08 0.40
CA THR A 55 5.37 -4.14 -0.73
C THR A 55 5.35 -2.84 -1.53
N ALA A 56 4.17 -2.28 -1.76
CA ALA A 56 4.00 -1.04 -2.51
C ALA A 56 2.79 -0.25 -2.03
N VAL A 57 2.86 1.07 -2.19
CA VAL A 57 1.80 2.01 -1.82
C VAL A 57 1.69 3.07 -2.91
N GLU A 58 0.50 3.28 -3.42
CA GLU A 58 0.18 4.32 -4.40
C GLU A 58 -0.94 5.19 -3.84
N VAL A 59 -0.71 6.50 -3.74
CA VAL A 59 -1.73 7.46 -3.28
C VAL A 59 -2.02 8.47 -4.39
N SER A 60 -3.28 8.50 -4.85
CA SER A 60 -3.78 9.51 -5.77
C SER A 60 -4.49 10.61 -4.98
N VAL A 61 -3.92 11.81 -5.02
CA VAL A 61 -4.53 13.03 -4.47
C VAL A 61 -5.68 13.50 -5.37
N VAL A 62 -5.53 13.32 -6.69
CA VAL A 62 -6.52 13.74 -7.69
C VAL A 62 -7.80 12.94 -7.54
N ASP A 63 -7.67 11.61 -7.46
CA ASP A 63 -8.81 10.69 -7.36
C ASP A 63 -9.18 10.34 -5.92
N SER A 64 -8.44 10.87 -4.94
CA SER A 64 -8.67 10.64 -3.50
C SER A 64 -8.74 9.13 -3.15
N TYR A 65 -7.77 8.35 -3.64
CA TYR A 65 -7.63 6.93 -3.29
C TYR A 65 -6.22 6.54 -2.88
N ILE A 66 -6.14 5.46 -2.11
CA ILE A 66 -4.91 4.80 -1.69
C ILE A 66 -5.00 3.35 -2.14
N GLN A 67 -3.98 2.87 -2.84
CA GLN A 67 -3.78 1.47 -3.18
C GLN A 67 -2.60 0.95 -2.36
N VAL A 68 -2.80 -0.15 -1.64
CA VAL A 68 -1.75 -0.79 -0.85
C VAL A 68 -1.62 -2.23 -1.31
N THR A 69 -0.41 -2.58 -1.77
CA THR A 69 -0.03 -3.96 -2.08
C THR A 69 0.73 -4.51 -0.89
N TYR A 70 0.22 -5.59 -0.31
CA TYR A 70 0.77 -6.17 0.91
C TYR A 70 0.75 -7.70 0.87
N SER A 71 1.57 -8.33 1.70
CA SER A 71 1.56 -9.78 1.88
C SER A 71 0.59 -10.17 3.01
N PRO A 72 -0.52 -10.88 2.72
CA PRO A 72 -1.48 -11.30 3.74
C PRO A 72 -0.88 -12.22 4.81
N SER A 73 0.29 -12.83 4.53
CA SER A 73 1.04 -13.63 5.50
C SER A 73 1.73 -12.80 6.60
N LYS A 74 1.90 -11.48 6.40
CA LYS A 74 2.62 -10.59 7.32
C LYS A 74 1.74 -9.48 7.88
N VAL A 75 0.81 -8.97 7.06
CA VAL A 75 -0.08 -7.87 7.43
C VAL A 75 -1.46 -8.06 6.81
N THR A 76 -2.50 -7.60 7.48
CA THR A 76 -3.89 -7.71 7.01
C THR A 76 -4.47 -6.34 6.68
N ALA A 77 -5.50 -6.32 5.83
CA ALA A 77 -6.24 -5.10 5.47
C ALA A 77 -6.73 -4.32 6.70
N VAL A 78 -7.14 -5.03 7.76
CA VAL A 78 -7.63 -4.43 9.02
C VAL A 78 -6.54 -3.56 9.66
N ILE A 79 -5.31 -4.08 9.78
CA ILE A 79 -4.18 -3.35 10.37
C ILE A 79 -3.84 -2.12 9.52
N ILE A 80 -3.89 -2.26 8.19
CA ILE A 80 -3.64 -1.15 7.26
C ILE A 80 -4.70 -0.06 7.47
N LYS A 81 -5.98 -0.43 7.54
CA LYS A 81 -7.10 0.49 7.80
C LYS A 81 -6.93 1.24 9.11
N GLU A 82 -6.67 0.53 10.21
CA GLU A 82 -6.43 1.14 11.53
C GLU A 82 -5.25 2.10 11.51
N LYS A 83 -4.20 1.79 10.73
CA LYS A 83 -3.03 2.64 10.63
C LYS A 83 -3.35 3.94 9.90
N ILE A 84 -4.18 3.88 8.86
CA ILE A 84 -4.67 5.07 8.15
C ILE A 84 -5.61 5.89 9.05
N GLU A 85 -6.48 5.23 9.83
CA GLU A 85 -7.36 5.88 10.82
C GLU A 85 -6.58 6.62 11.89
N LYS A 86 -5.46 6.06 12.35
CA LYS A 86 -4.53 6.72 13.30
C LYS A 86 -3.86 7.98 12.72
N LEU A 87 -3.88 8.18 11.41
CA LEU A 87 -3.40 9.42 10.78
C LEU A 87 -4.47 10.51 10.75
N GLY A 88 -5.65 10.27 11.31
CA GLY A 88 -6.79 11.19 11.28
C GLY A 88 -7.58 11.14 9.99
N LEU A 89 -7.35 10.12 9.16
CA LEU A 89 -8.04 9.92 7.89
C LEU A 89 -9.15 8.89 8.06
N ALA A 90 -10.22 9.01 7.28
CA ALA A 90 -11.34 8.06 7.30
C ALA A 90 -11.32 7.19 6.02
N PRO A 91 -10.53 6.10 5.98
CA PRO A 91 -10.48 5.21 4.83
C PRO A 91 -11.78 4.42 4.68
N GLN A 92 -12.40 4.53 3.50
CA GLN A 92 -13.49 3.63 3.14
C GLN A 92 -12.97 2.56 2.18
N PRO A 93 -13.22 1.27 2.46
CA PRO A 93 -12.76 0.19 1.59
C PRO A 93 -13.46 0.27 0.24
N LEU A 94 -12.68 0.23 -0.83
CA LEU A 94 -13.16 0.18 -2.20
C LEU A 94 -13.03 -1.24 -2.74
N LYS A 95 -14.00 -1.67 -3.54
CA LYS A 95 -13.97 -2.97 -4.22
C LYS A 95 -13.00 -2.98 -5.41
N CYS A 96 -12.78 -1.84 -6.06
CA CYS A 96 -11.90 -1.69 -7.23
C CYS A 96 -11.28 -0.27 -7.31
N LYS A 97 -10.23 -0.12 -8.13
CA LYS A 97 -9.59 1.16 -8.44
C LYS A 97 -10.59 2.13 -9.12
N PRO A 98 -10.68 3.40 -8.68
CA PRO A 98 -11.70 4.34 -9.17
C PRO A 98 -11.43 4.92 -10.58
N GLN A 99 -10.21 4.82 -11.12
CA GLN A 99 -9.92 5.09 -12.53
C GLN A 99 -8.89 4.11 -13.09
N SER A 100 -9.39 3.05 -13.72
CA SER A 100 -8.73 2.31 -14.80
C SER A 100 -9.76 1.33 -15.34
N SER A 101 -10.24 1.60 -16.54
CA SER A 101 -11.19 0.80 -17.30
C SER A 101 -10.60 -0.51 -17.82
N TYR A 102 -9.72 -1.17 -17.07
CA TYR A 102 -9.13 -2.44 -17.48
C TYR A 102 -8.74 -3.30 -16.28
N CYS A 103 -9.65 -4.20 -15.89
CA CYS A 103 -9.32 -5.38 -15.12
C CYS A 103 -8.92 -6.46 -16.13
N ASP A 104 -7.63 -6.58 -16.47
CA ASP A 104 -7.12 -7.86 -16.97
C ASP A 104 -7.40 -8.89 -15.86
N GLY A 105 -8.14 -9.95 -16.20
CA GLY A 105 -8.84 -10.88 -15.29
C GLY A 105 -8.06 -11.30 -14.04
N ASP A 106 -8.67 -11.49 -12.88
CA ASP A 106 -9.95 -12.14 -12.58
C ASP A 106 -10.69 -11.39 -11.46
N CYS A 107 -11.80 -10.73 -11.77
CA CYS A 107 -12.73 -10.22 -10.76
C CYS A 107 -14.01 -11.07 -10.76
N ARG A 108 -13.97 -12.28 -10.17
CA ARG A 108 -15.19 -13.11 -9.95
C ARG A 108 -16.20 -12.51 -8.94
N GLY A 109 -16.06 -11.25 -8.53
CA GLY A 109 -16.79 -10.69 -7.39
C GLY A 109 -17.41 -9.30 -7.55
N CYS A 110 -17.23 -8.61 -8.68
CA CYS A 110 -17.97 -7.36 -8.92
C CYS A 110 -19.36 -7.70 -9.47
N SER A 111 -20.27 -8.10 -8.57
CA SER A 111 -21.70 -8.01 -8.84
C SER A 111 -22.02 -6.57 -9.19
N ALA A 112 -22.15 -6.34 -10.49
CA ALA A 112 -22.66 -5.11 -11.06
C ALA A 112 -23.99 -4.79 -10.38
N ILE A 113 -24.05 -3.69 -9.64
CA ILE A 113 -25.32 -3.03 -9.35
C ILE A 113 -25.73 -2.36 -10.66
N LYS A 114 -26.34 -3.15 -11.55
CA LYS A 114 -26.95 -2.67 -12.79
C LYS A 114 -28.45 -2.61 -12.55
N SER A 115 -29.02 -1.41 -12.42
CA SER A 115 -30.37 -1.08 -12.93
C SER A 115 -30.70 0.40 -12.67
N ARG A 116 -30.82 1.21 -13.74
CA ARG A 116 -32.06 1.72 -14.39
C ARG A 116 -32.57 3.02 -13.73
N GLY A 117 -32.91 4.09 -14.45
CA GLY A 117 -33.16 4.24 -15.87
C GLY A 117 -33.28 5.69 -16.31
N ARG A 118 -33.16 5.82 -17.63
CA ARG A 118 -33.47 6.95 -18.50
C ARG A 118 -34.93 7.36 -18.35
N HIS A 119 -35.21 8.65 -18.22
CA HIS A 119 -36.43 9.29 -18.71
C HIS A 119 -36.05 10.65 -19.30
#